data_AF-A0A838K7B6-F1
#
_entry.id   AF-A0A838K7B6-F1
#
_cell.length_a   1.000
_cell.length_b   1.000
_cell.length_c   1.000
_cell.angle_alpha   90.00
_cell.angle_beta   90.00
_cell.angle_gamma   90.00
#
_symmetry.space_group_name_H-M   'P 1'
#
loop_
_entity.id
_entity.type
_entity.pdbx_description
1 polymer ?
#
loop_
_entity_poly.entity_id
_entity_poly.type
_entity_poly.pdbx_seq_one_letter_code
_entity_poly.pdbx_strand_id
1 'polypeptide(L)'
;MSTPASVIVGIGPVGMDDVVQVARAGAGVRLGTDAEAAIQASRSIIDELAGDTRPHYGISTGFGALATTHIAAPMRAQLQRSLIRSHAAGSGPEVEREVVRALMLLRLSTLATGRTGVRLATARAYAAMLDAGISPVVREYGSLGCSGDLAPLAHVALALTGEGEVRDAGDQLVPAADALRASGISPVELAEKEGLALVNGTDGMLGMLVLAIADLRRLLVTADVAAAMSVEAQLGTDAVFAADLQRLRPHPGQAASAANLRALVAGSAIMASHRTPE
;
A
#
# COMPACT_ATOMS: atom_id res chain seq x y z
N MET A 1 11.33 -25.12 3.44
CA MET A 1 10.81 -23.87 2.85
C MET A 1 11.53 -22.73 3.54
N SER A 2 12.29 -21.91 2.79
CA SER A 2 12.96 -20.75 3.39
C SER A 2 11.89 -19.81 3.94
N THR A 3 12.00 -19.38 5.19
CA THR A 3 11.13 -18.35 5.75
C THR A 3 11.21 -17.14 4.80
N PRO A 4 10.07 -16.62 4.29
CA PRO A 4 10.12 -15.45 3.44
C PRO A 4 10.79 -14.31 4.20
N ALA A 5 11.64 -13.55 3.50
CA ALA A 5 12.30 -12.38 4.08
C ALA A 5 11.23 -11.45 4.69
N SER A 6 11.48 -10.95 5.91
CA SER A 6 10.56 -10.03 6.58
C SER A 6 10.94 -8.59 6.28
N VAL A 7 9.95 -7.76 5.95
CA VAL A 7 10.10 -6.30 5.83
C VAL A 7 9.97 -5.69 7.22
N ILE A 8 10.97 -4.89 7.61
CA ILE A 8 10.96 -4.13 8.87
C ILE A 8 10.43 -2.72 8.59
N VAL A 9 9.30 -2.37 9.21
CA VAL A 9 8.68 -1.06 9.10
C VAL A 9 9.17 -0.17 10.25
N GLY A 10 10.12 0.72 9.95
CA GLY A 10 10.62 1.76 10.86
C GLY A 10 9.86 3.08 10.74
N ILE A 11 10.45 4.17 11.25
CA ILE A 11 9.86 5.52 11.15
C ILE A 11 9.95 6.15 9.76
N GLY A 12 10.82 5.61 8.90
CA GLY A 12 11.04 6.06 7.53
C GLY A 12 10.07 5.46 6.51
N PRO A 13 10.12 5.93 5.25
CA PRO A 13 9.31 5.35 4.19
C PRO A 13 9.74 3.91 3.88
N VAL A 14 8.78 3.04 3.62
CA VAL A 14 9.04 1.71 3.05
C VAL A 14 9.43 1.83 1.56
N GLY A 15 10.34 0.98 1.09
CA GLY A 15 10.76 0.97 -0.31
C GLY A 15 9.68 0.42 -1.24
N MET A 16 9.70 0.80 -2.53
CA MET A 16 8.78 0.24 -3.53
C MET A 16 8.92 -1.28 -3.65
N ASP A 17 10.16 -1.78 -3.59
CA ASP A 17 10.42 -3.21 -3.68
C ASP A 17 9.87 -3.95 -2.45
N ASP A 18 9.97 -3.38 -1.25
CA ASP A 18 9.37 -3.95 -0.04
C ASP A 18 7.85 -4.06 -0.15
N VAL A 19 7.19 -3.03 -0.69
CA VAL A 19 5.74 -3.05 -0.97
C VAL A 19 5.41 -4.21 -1.91
N VAL A 20 6.16 -4.36 -3.00
CA VAL A 20 5.97 -5.47 -3.96
C VAL A 20 6.21 -6.83 -3.30
N GLN A 21 7.24 -6.97 -2.46
CA GLN A 21 7.53 -8.22 -1.76
C GLN A 21 6.41 -8.61 -0.79
N VAL A 22 5.86 -7.67 -0.02
CA VAL A 22 4.74 -7.93 0.88
C VAL A 22 3.46 -8.22 0.09
N ALA A 23 3.16 -7.41 -0.92
CA ALA A 23 1.94 -7.51 -1.70
C ALA A 23 1.86 -8.80 -2.53
N ARG A 24 2.94 -9.17 -3.22
CA ARG A 24 2.96 -10.26 -4.21
C ARG A 24 3.69 -11.52 -3.76
N ALA A 25 4.78 -11.37 -3.01
CA ALA A 25 5.63 -12.50 -2.61
C ALA A 25 5.32 -13.02 -1.19
N GLY A 26 4.37 -12.39 -0.47
CA GLY A 26 3.98 -12.81 0.86
C GLY A 26 5.07 -12.59 1.92
N ALA A 27 5.95 -11.61 1.72
CA ALA A 27 6.93 -11.23 2.73
C ALA A 27 6.27 -10.90 4.07
N GLY A 28 6.85 -11.40 5.16
CA GLY A 28 6.38 -11.12 6.52
C GLY A 28 6.63 -9.66 6.91
N VAL A 29 5.92 -9.17 7.92
CA VAL A 29 5.99 -7.76 8.35
C VAL A 29 6.25 -7.66 9.84
N ARG A 30 7.21 -6.81 10.23
CA ARG A 30 7.55 -6.52 11.62
C ARG A 30 7.75 -5.01 11.81
N LEU A 31 7.43 -4.51 12.99
CA LEU A 31 7.74 -3.13 13.37
C LEU A 31 9.20 -3.03 13.84
N GLY A 32 9.89 -1.96 13.42
CA GLY A 32 11.18 -1.58 13.97
C GLY A 32 11.04 -1.04 15.40
N THR A 33 12.06 -1.20 16.23
CA THR A 33 12.05 -0.72 17.62
C THR A 33 11.90 0.80 17.71
N ASP A 34 12.41 1.52 16.72
CA ASP A 34 12.25 2.97 16.54
C ASP A 34 10.78 3.34 16.29
N ALA A 35 10.08 2.61 15.42
CA ALA A 35 8.66 2.79 15.16
C ALA A 35 7.81 2.48 16.40
N GLU A 36 8.12 1.40 17.13
CA GLU A 36 7.39 1.07 18.36
C GLU A 36 7.49 2.18 19.40
N ALA A 37 8.70 2.71 19.63
CA ALA A 37 8.93 3.83 20.54
C ALA A 37 8.21 5.11 20.07
N ALA A 38 8.25 5.41 18.77
CA ALA A 38 7.58 6.58 18.20
C ALA A 38 6.05 6.51 18.34
N ILE A 39 5.45 5.33 18.09
CA ILE A 39 4.02 5.09 18.28
C ILE A 39 3.63 5.30 19.75
N GLN A 40 4.40 4.72 20.69
CA GLN A 40 4.13 4.88 22.12
C GLN A 40 4.20 6.34 22.58
N ALA A 41 5.23 7.07 22.18
CA ALA A 41 5.39 8.49 22.50
C ALA A 41 4.22 9.33 21.95
N SER A 42 3.81 9.07 20.70
CA SER A 42 2.64 9.71 20.08
C SER A 42 1.36 9.43 20.87
N ARG A 43 1.20 8.19 21.33
CA ARG A 43 0.00 7.77 22.05
C ARG A 43 -0.15 8.46 23.40
N SER A 44 0.93 8.63 24.16
CA SER A 44 0.90 9.35 25.43
C SER A 44 0.34 10.77 25.29
N ILE A 45 0.67 11.47 24.20
CA ILE A 45 0.12 12.79 23.89
C ILE A 45 -1.40 12.71 23.65
N ILE A 46 -1.89 11.69 22.94
CA ILE A 46 -3.34 11.53 22.73
C ILE A 46 -4.07 11.23 24.03
N ASP A 47 -3.48 10.42 24.91
CA ASP A 47 -4.05 10.11 26.22
C ASP A 47 -4.17 11.37 27.09
N GLU A 48 -3.16 12.25 27.07
CA GLU A 48 -3.22 13.56 27.73
C GLU A 48 -4.31 14.46 27.14
N LEU A 49 -4.38 14.58 25.81
CA LEU A 49 -5.38 15.40 25.10
C LEU A 49 -6.81 14.86 25.29
N ALA A 50 -6.98 13.55 25.48
CA ALA A 50 -8.27 12.97 25.81
C ALA A 50 -8.78 13.42 27.19
N GLY A 51 -7.87 13.72 28.12
CA GLY A 51 -8.18 14.28 29.43
C GLY A 51 -8.37 15.80 29.46
N ASP A 52 -7.97 16.53 28.40
CA ASP A 52 -8.09 17.99 28.34
C ASP A 52 -9.57 18.43 28.27
N THR A 53 -9.89 19.54 28.93
CA THR A 53 -11.21 20.17 28.89
C THR A 53 -11.44 20.90 27.56
N ARG A 54 -10.37 21.26 26.85
CA ARG A 54 -10.44 21.86 25.52
C ARG A 54 -10.78 20.78 24.47
N PRO A 55 -11.67 21.07 23.53
CA PRO A 55 -12.03 20.12 22.48
C PRO A 55 -10.88 19.92 21.47
N HIS A 56 -10.61 18.67 21.11
CA HIS A 56 -9.61 18.26 20.14
C HIS A 56 -10.22 17.37 19.05
N TYR A 57 -9.98 17.72 17.78
CA TYR A 57 -10.58 17.05 16.63
C TYR A 57 -10.27 15.55 16.58
N GLY A 58 -11.32 14.74 16.44
CA GLY A 58 -11.21 13.28 16.37
C GLY A 58 -10.81 12.58 17.68
N ILE A 59 -10.61 13.34 18.76
CA ILE A 59 -10.37 12.86 20.12
C ILE A 59 -11.62 13.11 20.97
N SER A 60 -11.98 14.38 21.17
CA SER A 60 -13.12 14.82 22.00
C SER A 60 -14.19 15.57 21.21
N THR A 61 -14.08 15.62 19.88
CA THR A 61 -15.14 16.09 18.97
C THR A 61 -15.47 15.06 17.88
N GLY A 62 -16.57 15.29 17.15
CA GLY A 62 -16.97 14.48 15.99
C GLY A 62 -16.07 14.65 14.76
N PHE A 63 -16.48 14.05 13.65
CA PHE A 63 -15.73 14.07 12.38
C PHE A 63 -16.47 14.83 11.28
N GLY A 64 -15.74 15.41 10.33
CA GLY A 64 -16.33 16.09 9.17
C GLY A 64 -17.30 17.20 9.57
N ALA A 65 -18.56 17.10 9.15
CA ALA A 65 -19.61 18.06 9.50
C ALA A 65 -19.85 18.21 11.02
N LEU A 66 -19.44 17.22 11.83
CA LEU A 66 -19.58 17.23 13.28
C LEU A 66 -18.28 17.63 14.02
N ALA A 67 -17.30 18.21 13.31
CA ALA A 67 -15.99 18.57 13.87
C ALA A 67 -16.07 19.52 15.08
N THR A 68 -17.13 20.33 15.18
CA THR A 68 -17.37 21.30 16.26
C THR A 68 -18.24 20.75 17.40
N THR A 69 -18.76 19.53 17.27
CA THR A 69 -19.62 18.90 18.29
C THR A 69 -18.77 18.17 19.32
N HIS A 70 -18.87 18.57 20.59
CA HIS A 70 -18.19 17.89 21.69
C HIS A 70 -18.78 16.51 21.98
N ILE A 71 -17.91 15.55 22.30
CA ILE A 71 -18.28 14.16 22.58
C ILE A 71 -17.83 13.77 23.99
N ALA A 72 -18.80 13.39 24.81
CA ALA A 72 -18.57 12.93 26.17
C ALA A 72 -17.68 11.68 26.20
N ALA A 73 -16.77 11.59 27.18
CA ALA A 73 -15.78 10.52 27.27
C ALA A 73 -16.34 9.09 27.11
N PRO A 74 -17.46 8.70 27.75
CA PRO A 74 -18.01 7.35 27.61
C PRO A 74 -18.45 6.97 26.18
N MET A 75 -18.70 7.98 25.32
CA MET A 75 -19.17 7.78 23.95
C MET A 75 -18.01 7.73 22.94
N ARG A 76 -16.77 8.06 23.34
CA ARG A 76 -15.67 8.24 22.38
C ARG A 76 -15.25 6.94 21.71
N ALA A 77 -15.17 5.83 22.45
CA ALA A 77 -14.89 4.51 21.85
C ALA A 77 -15.99 4.10 20.84
N GLN A 78 -17.26 4.30 21.21
CA GLN A 78 -18.40 4.06 20.32
C GLN A 78 -18.33 4.95 19.07
N LEU A 79 -17.93 6.21 19.20
CA LEU A 79 -17.75 7.14 18.08
C LEU A 79 -16.74 6.61 17.07
N GLN A 80 -15.58 6.09 17.52
CA GLN A 80 -14.57 5.54 16.61
C GLN A 80 -15.10 4.31 15.87
N ARG A 81 -15.81 3.41 16.56
CA ARG A 81 -16.44 2.24 15.93
C ARG A 81 -17.51 2.65 14.91
N SER A 82 -18.35 3.63 15.25
CA SER A 82 -19.38 4.17 14.37
C SER A 82 -18.79 4.83 13.13
N LEU A 83 -17.65 5.53 13.26
CA LEU A 83 -16.92 6.08 12.10
C LEU A 83 -16.52 4.97 11.14
N ILE A 84 -15.88 3.91 11.63
CA ILE A 84 -15.44 2.80 10.79
C ILE A 84 -16.64 2.16 10.06
N ARG A 85 -17.70 1.83 10.79
CA ARG A 85 -18.90 1.20 10.21
C ARG A 85 -19.60 2.07 9.19
N SER A 86 -19.73 3.38 9.44
CA SER A 86 -20.41 4.27 8.50
C SER A 86 -19.60 4.54 7.23
N HIS A 87 -18.27 4.45 7.30
CA HIS A 87 -17.38 4.71 6.17
C HIS A 87 -17.03 3.45 5.37
N ALA A 88 -17.27 2.25 5.89
CA ALA A 88 -17.13 0.99 5.18
C ALA A 88 -18.23 0.77 4.11
N ALA A 89 -18.47 1.80 3.29
CA ALA A 89 -19.50 1.89 2.28
C ALA A 89 -18.94 1.62 0.87
N GLY A 90 -18.06 0.62 0.76
CA GLY A 90 -17.52 0.17 -0.53
C GLY A 90 -18.54 -0.63 -1.34
N SER A 91 -18.46 -0.58 -2.67
CA SER A 91 -19.32 -1.35 -3.60
C SER A 91 -18.56 -1.82 -4.83
N GLY A 92 -19.15 -2.73 -5.62
CA GLY A 92 -18.51 -3.34 -6.78
C GLY A 92 -17.72 -4.61 -6.46
N PRO A 93 -16.88 -5.06 -7.42
CA PRO A 93 -16.02 -6.23 -7.28
C PRO A 93 -15.04 -6.13 -6.11
N GLU A 94 -14.53 -7.28 -5.66
CA GLU A 94 -13.40 -7.31 -4.73
C GLU A 94 -12.15 -6.76 -5.42
N VAL A 95 -11.44 -5.87 -4.72
CA VAL A 95 -10.11 -5.41 -5.10
C VAL A 95 -9.11 -6.57 -4.94
N GLU A 96 -8.14 -6.65 -5.83
CA GLU A 96 -7.13 -7.71 -5.82
C GLU A 96 -6.37 -7.74 -4.49
N ARG A 97 -6.11 -8.96 -4.00
CA ARG A 97 -5.43 -9.20 -2.72
C ARG A 97 -4.09 -8.47 -2.61
N GLU A 98 -3.33 -8.38 -3.70
CA GLU A 98 -2.05 -7.65 -3.72
C GLU A 98 -2.22 -6.16 -3.41
N VAL A 99 -3.28 -5.53 -3.93
CA VAL A 99 -3.57 -4.12 -3.69
C VAL A 99 -3.99 -3.90 -2.24
N VAL A 100 -4.82 -4.78 -1.68
CA VAL A 100 -5.23 -4.70 -0.26
C VAL A 100 -4.02 -4.85 0.66
N ARG A 101 -3.11 -5.80 0.36
CA ARG A 101 -1.87 -5.98 1.13
C ARG A 101 -0.93 -4.77 1.02
N ALA A 102 -0.80 -4.17 -0.16
CA ALA A 102 -0.03 -2.95 -0.35
C ALA A 102 -0.61 -1.76 0.45
N LEU A 103 -1.93 -1.56 0.36
CA LEU A 103 -2.69 -0.58 1.13
C LEU A 103 -2.44 -0.76 2.63
N MET A 104 -2.52 -2.00 3.10
CA MET A 104 -2.27 -2.34 4.50
C MET A 104 -0.84 -1.99 4.94
N LEU A 105 0.18 -2.40 4.19
CA LEU A 105 1.57 -2.11 4.53
C LEU A 105 1.84 -0.60 4.57
N LEU A 106 1.33 0.15 3.60
CA LEU A 106 1.51 1.60 3.52
C LEU A 106 0.79 2.32 4.66
N ARG A 107 -0.42 1.86 5.03
CA ARG A 107 -1.09 2.37 6.23
C ARG A 107 -0.24 2.13 7.47
N LEU A 108 0.27 0.91 7.64
CA LEU A 108 1.16 0.58 8.76
C LEU A 108 2.42 1.46 8.78
N SER A 109 3.04 1.72 7.62
CA SER A 109 4.17 2.65 7.50
C SER A 109 3.80 4.06 7.96
N THR A 110 2.62 4.56 7.58
CA THR A 110 2.11 5.86 8.06
C THR A 110 1.91 5.85 9.59
N LEU A 111 1.35 4.79 10.16
CA LEU A 111 1.18 4.63 11.61
C LEU A 111 2.53 4.60 12.34
N ALA A 112 3.51 3.89 11.78
CA ALA A 112 4.87 3.70 12.31
C ALA A 112 5.66 5.01 12.45
N THR A 113 5.28 6.06 11.72
CA THR A 113 5.91 7.38 11.86
C THR A 113 5.72 8.04 13.24
N GLY A 114 4.79 7.53 14.07
CA GLY A 114 4.49 8.11 15.39
C GLY A 114 3.76 9.46 15.32
N ARG A 115 3.06 9.75 14.21
CA ARG A 115 2.35 11.03 14.02
C ARG A 115 0.83 10.91 13.98
N THR A 116 0.30 9.69 14.09
CA THR A 116 -1.15 9.42 13.98
C THR A 116 -1.84 9.30 15.33
N GLY A 117 -1.15 8.77 16.34
CA GLY A 117 -1.68 8.63 17.71
C GLY A 117 -2.40 7.30 18.00
N VAL A 118 -2.15 6.26 17.20
CA VAL A 118 -2.63 4.90 17.50
C VAL A 118 -1.88 4.27 18.66
N ARG A 119 -2.48 3.25 19.29
CA ARG A 119 -1.78 2.41 20.27
C ARG A 119 -0.85 1.43 19.56
N LEU A 120 0.22 1.04 20.24
CA LEU A 120 1.16 0.03 19.72
C LEU A 120 0.47 -1.31 19.44
N ALA A 121 -0.50 -1.71 20.27
CA ALA A 121 -1.27 -2.93 20.06
C ALA A 121 -2.00 -2.93 18.70
N THR A 122 -2.55 -1.79 18.30
CA THR A 122 -3.23 -1.61 17.00
C THR A 122 -2.26 -1.81 15.84
N ALA A 123 -1.09 -1.16 15.88
CA ALA A 123 -0.07 -1.32 14.84
C ALA A 123 0.48 -2.76 14.78
N ARG A 124 0.69 -3.41 15.93
CA ARG A 124 1.12 -4.81 16.01
C ARG A 124 0.08 -5.79 15.45
N ALA A 125 -1.20 -5.60 15.77
CA ALA A 125 -2.28 -6.42 15.21
C ALA A 125 -2.37 -6.26 13.68
N TYR A 126 -2.16 -5.04 13.18
CA TYR A 126 -2.12 -4.75 11.75
C TYR A 126 -0.96 -5.49 11.04
N ALA A 127 0.25 -5.45 11.62
CA ALA A 127 1.40 -6.22 11.14
C ALA A 127 1.15 -7.74 11.20
N ALA A 128 0.50 -8.22 12.26
CA ALA A 128 0.17 -9.62 12.43
C ALA A 128 -0.85 -10.11 11.39
N MET A 129 -1.85 -9.30 11.01
CA MET A 129 -2.77 -9.65 9.92
C MET A 129 -2.03 -9.82 8.58
N LEU A 130 -1.10 -8.92 8.25
CA LEU A 130 -0.26 -9.02 7.05
C LEU A 130 0.59 -10.30 7.05
N ASP A 131 1.20 -10.62 8.19
CA ASP A 131 2.06 -11.80 8.39
C ASP A 131 1.29 -13.12 8.36
N ALA A 132 0.06 -13.13 8.90
CA ALA A 132 -0.85 -14.27 8.84
C ALA A 132 -1.50 -14.45 7.46
N GLY A 133 -1.23 -13.55 6.51
CA GLY A 133 -1.83 -13.59 5.18
C GLY A 133 -3.32 -13.20 5.15
N ILE A 134 -3.86 -12.61 6.22
CA ILE A 134 -5.26 -12.17 6.28
C ILE A 134 -5.41 -10.90 5.43
N SER A 135 -6.33 -10.92 4.47
CA SER A 135 -6.59 -9.81 3.55
C SER A 135 -8.06 -9.42 3.61
N PRO A 136 -8.42 -8.23 4.15
CA PRO A 136 -9.80 -7.77 4.22
C PRO A 136 -10.47 -7.69 2.84
N VAL A 137 -11.77 -7.98 2.79
CA VAL A 137 -12.55 -7.75 1.57
C VAL A 137 -12.77 -6.26 1.39
N VAL A 138 -12.06 -5.68 0.43
CA VAL A 138 -12.21 -4.29 -0.01
C VAL A 138 -12.89 -4.29 -1.37
N ARG A 139 -13.82 -3.36 -1.59
CA ARG A 139 -14.52 -3.23 -2.87
C ARG A 139 -14.02 -2.03 -3.66
N GLU A 140 -14.06 -2.14 -4.98
CA GLU A 140 -13.42 -1.22 -5.93
C GLU A 140 -13.92 0.22 -5.83
N TYR A 141 -15.22 0.43 -5.62
CA TYR A 141 -15.82 1.76 -5.57
C TYR A 141 -16.04 2.22 -4.14
N GLY A 142 -15.73 3.50 -3.85
CA GLY A 142 -16.06 4.15 -2.58
C GLY A 142 -15.05 5.20 -2.12
N SER A 143 -13.78 5.12 -2.57
CA SER A 143 -12.81 6.19 -2.36
C SER A 143 -13.12 7.39 -3.26
N LEU A 144 -12.88 8.61 -2.74
CA LEU A 144 -12.97 9.85 -3.51
C LEU A 144 -11.59 10.36 -3.99
N GLY A 145 -10.50 9.70 -3.58
CA GLY A 145 -9.15 10.03 -4.08
C GLY A 145 -8.56 11.37 -3.61
N CYS A 146 -9.23 12.14 -2.75
CA CYS A 146 -8.81 13.50 -2.38
C CYS A 146 -8.18 13.62 -0.98
N SER A 147 -8.88 13.13 0.05
CA SER A 147 -8.51 13.32 1.47
C SER A 147 -8.57 12.04 2.29
N GLY A 148 -8.22 10.92 1.66
CA GLY A 148 -8.20 9.60 2.27
C GLY A 148 -9.00 8.57 1.48
N ASP A 149 -8.43 7.39 1.33
CA ASP A 149 -9.09 6.17 0.85
C ASP A 149 -10.01 5.62 1.95
N LEU A 150 -10.95 6.45 2.40
CA LEU A 150 -11.77 6.25 3.59
C LEU A 150 -12.50 4.90 3.56
N ALA A 151 -13.22 4.61 2.47
CA ALA A 151 -13.99 3.37 2.38
C ALA A 151 -13.10 2.11 2.31
N PRO A 152 -12.06 2.05 1.47
CA PRO A 152 -11.10 0.95 1.49
C PRO A 152 -10.45 0.72 2.87
N LEU A 153 -9.95 1.79 3.50
CA LEU A 153 -9.30 1.68 4.79
C LEU A 153 -10.28 1.36 5.94
N ALA A 154 -11.55 1.79 5.83
CA ALA A 154 -12.59 1.44 6.78
C ALA A 154 -12.91 -0.06 6.75
N HIS A 155 -12.90 -0.71 5.59
CA HIS A 155 -13.04 -2.17 5.51
C HIS A 155 -11.87 -2.91 6.17
N VAL A 156 -10.65 -2.39 6.03
CA VAL A 156 -9.50 -2.94 6.75
C VAL A 156 -9.62 -2.74 8.26
N ALA A 157 -10.06 -1.55 8.69
CA ALA A 157 -10.29 -1.27 10.10
C ALA A 157 -11.43 -2.13 10.68
N LEU A 158 -12.50 -2.40 9.93
CA LEU A 158 -13.55 -3.34 10.34
C LEU A 158 -12.94 -4.71 10.63
N ALA A 159 -12.16 -5.25 9.68
CA ALA A 159 -11.52 -6.55 9.84
C ALA A 159 -10.60 -6.60 11.06
N LEU A 160 -9.83 -5.54 11.30
CA LEU A 160 -8.97 -5.40 12.50
C LEU A 160 -9.76 -5.45 13.81
N THR A 161 -10.99 -4.95 13.83
CA THR A 161 -11.91 -5.03 14.98
C THR A 161 -12.70 -6.34 15.05
N GLY A 162 -12.43 -7.30 14.14
CA GLY A 162 -13.11 -8.60 14.05
C GLY A 162 -14.46 -8.54 13.34
N GLU A 163 -14.76 -7.45 12.63
CA GLU A 163 -16.00 -7.27 11.87
C GLU A 163 -15.75 -7.42 10.36
N GLY A 164 -16.79 -7.78 9.60
CA GLY A 164 -16.69 -7.92 8.15
C GLY A 164 -16.07 -9.25 7.70
N GLU A 165 -15.68 -9.29 6.44
CA GLU A 165 -15.18 -10.48 5.74
C GLU A 165 -13.73 -10.30 5.32
N VAL A 166 -12.98 -11.41 5.29
CA VAL A 166 -11.58 -11.44 4.86
C VAL A 166 -11.34 -12.67 3.98
N ARG A 167 -10.33 -12.59 3.12
CA ARG A 167 -9.66 -13.75 2.53
C ARG A 167 -8.56 -14.19 3.48
N ASP A 168 -8.57 -15.46 3.88
CA ASP A 168 -7.51 -16.04 4.71
C ASP A 168 -6.23 -16.34 3.91
N ALA A 169 -5.23 -16.96 4.54
CA ALA A 169 -3.99 -17.34 3.87
C ALA A 169 -4.23 -18.21 2.62
N GLY A 170 -5.20 -19.12 2.68
CA GLY A 170 -5.63 -20.04 1.61
C GLY A 170 -6.69 -19.47 0.67
N ASP A 171 -6.88 -18.14 0.67
CA ASP A 171 -7.81 -17.40 -0.18
C ASP A 171 -9.30 -17.71 0.04
N GLN A 172 -9.64 -18.33 1.18
CA GLN A 172 -11.02 -18.63 1.55
C GLN A 172 -11.70 -17.39 2.14
N LEU A 173 -12.93 -17.13 1.70
CA LEU A 173 -13.77 -16.07 2.26
C LEU A 173 -14.33 -16.51 3.61
N VAL A 174 -13.95 -15.81 4.67
CA VAL A 174 -14.34 -16.14 6.05
C VAL A 174 -14.67 -14.87 6.85
N PRO A 175 -15.43 -14.98 7.96
CA PRO A 175 -15.60 -13.87 8.89
C PRO A 175 -14.26 -13.42 9.49
N ALA A 176 -14.05 -12.11 9.61
CA ALA A 176 -12.80 -11.54 10.14
C ALA A 176 -12.47 -12.09 11.54
N ALA A 177 -13.47 -12.16 12.44
CA ALA A 177 -13.29 -12.71 13.79
C ALA A 177 -12.73 -14.14 13.79
N ASP A 178 -13.14 -14.98 12.85
CA ASP A 178 -12.71 -16.37 12.78
C ASP A 178 -11.26 -16.48 12.28
N ALA A 179 -10.90 -15.70 11.26
CA ALA A 179 -9.52 -15.63 10.75
C ALA A 179 -8.54 -15.07 11.79
N LEU A 180 -8.93 -14.01 12.50
CA LEU A 180 -8.13 -13.43 13.58
C LEU A 180 -7.91 -14.46 14.70
N ARG A 181 -8.98 -15.13 15.15
CA ARG A 181 -8.90 -16.17 16.18
C ARG A 181 -8.02 -17.33 15.76
N ALA A 182 -8.16 -17.81 14.52
CA ALA A 182 -7.35 -18.89 13.96
C ALA A 182 -5.85 -18.54 13.91
N SER A 183 -5.53 -17.25 13.78
CA SER A 183 -4.16 -16.73 13.72
C SER A 183 -3.63 -16.22 15.09
N GLY A 184 -4.40 -16.41 16.18
CA GLY A 184 -4.01 -15.94 17.51
C GLY A 184 -3.99 -14.42 17.67
N ILE A 185 -4.69 -13.67 16.80
CA ILE A 185 -4.78 -12.22 16.83
C ILE A 185 -6.05 -11.83 17.59
N SER A 186 -5.93 -11.03 18.64
CA SER A 186 -7.08 -10.47 19.35
C SER A 186 -7.67 -9.29 18.56
N PRO A 187 -9.01 -9.22 18.36
CA PRO A 187 -9.65 -8.05 17.78
C PRO A 187 -9.33 -6.77 18.54
N VAL A 188 -9.09 -5.68 17.81
CA VAL A 188 -8.75 -4.38 18.41
C VAL A 188 -10.01 -3.65 18.89
N GLU A 189 -10.03 -3.22 20.14
CA GLU A 189 -11.06 -2.30 20.65
C GLU A 189 -10.61 -0.84 20.48
N LEU A 190 -11.19 -0.09 19.55
CA LEU A 190 -10.71 1.26 19.21
C LEU A 190 -10.83 2.27 20.36
N ALA A 191 -9.73 2.97 20.62
CA ALA A 191 -9.67 4.13 21.54
C ALA A 191 -9.68 5.46 20.78
N GLU A 192 -9.66 6.58 21.51
CA GLU A 192 -9.71 7.94 20.94
C GLU A 192 -8.72 8.10 19.78
N LYS A 193 -9.17 8.73 18.70
CA LYS A 193 -8.44 8.99 17.46
C LYS A 193 -8.08 7.77 16.61
N GLU A 194 -8.17 6.54 17.11
CA GLU A 194 -7.71 5.37 16.36
C GLU A 194 -8.54 5.08 15.13
N GLY A 195 -9.87 5.25 15.19
CA GLY A 195 -10.73 5.07 14.03
C GLY A 195 -10.34 6.01 12.89
N LEU A 196 -10.16 7.29 13.19
CA LEU A 196 -9.71 8.29 12.21
C LEU A 196 -8.29 7.99 11.71
N ALA A 197 -7.39 7.61 12.62
CA ALA A 197 -6.02 7.27 12.27
C ALA A 197 -5.91 6.03 11.39
N LEU A 198 -6.87 5.11 11.40
CA LEU A 198 -6.88 3.94 10.53
C LEU A 198 -7.39 4.25 9.12
N VAL A 199 -8.30 5.21 8.97
CA VAL A 199 -8.99 5.46 7.68
C VAL A 199 -8.50 6.68 6.90
N ASN A 200 -7.77 7.58 7.55
CA ASN A 200 -7.36 8.83 6.94
C ASN A 200 -5.94 8.74 6.33
N GLY A 201 -5.87 8.35 5.05
CA GLY A 201 -4.65 8.36 4.24
C GLY A 201 -4.88 7.88 2.81
N THR A 202 -3.90 8.11 1.94
CA THR A 202 -3.94 7.80 0.49
C THR A 202 -3.21 6.49 0.18
N ASP A 203 -3.30 5.53 1.10
CA ASP A 203 -2.46 4.33 1.11
C ASP A 203 -2.88 3.34 0.01
N GLY A 204 -4.16 3.31 -0.37
CA GLY A 204 -4.68 2.44 -1.42
C GLY A 204 -4.21 2.87 -2.81
N MET A 205 -4.43 4.15 -3.15
CA MET A 205 -3.99 4.68 -4.45
C MET A 205 -2.45 4.65 -4.60
N LEU A 206 -1.71 4.89 -3.51
CA LEU A 206 -0.24 4.79 -3.53
C LEU A 206 0.20 3.33 -3.74
N GLY A 207 -0.46 2.37 -3.08
CA GLY A 207 -0.22 0.94 -3.30
C GLY A 207 -0.42 0.53 -4.75
N MET A 208 -1.55 0.94 -5.36
CA MET A 208 -1.83 0.70 -6.78
C MET A 208 -0.75 1.30 -7.69
N LEU A 209 -0.32 2.55 -7.43
CA LEU A 209 0.73 3.20 -8.22
C LEU A 209 2.06 2.45 -8.13
N VAL A 210 2.46 2.01 -6.94
CA VAL A 210 3.71 1.26 -6.75
C VAL A 210 3.68 -0.08 -7.50
N LEU A 211 2.57 -0.82 -7.41
CA LEU A 211 2.38 -2.08 -8.13
C LEU A 211 2.39 -1.86 -9.65
N ALA A 212 1.70 -0.82 -10.14
CA ALA A 212 1.70 -0.45 -11.54
C ALA A 212 3.09 -0.07 -12.05
N ILE A 213 3.89 0.68 -11.27
CA ILE A 213 5.28 1.00 -11.61
C ILE A 213 6.12 -0.29 -11.74
N ALA A 214 5.94 -1.25 -10.83
CA ALA A 214 6.65 -2.53 -10.90
C ALA A 214 6.28 -3.32 -12.17
N ASP A 215 5.01 -3.30 -12.57
CA ASP A 215 4.54 -3.93 -13.80
C ASP A 215 5.05 -3.23 -15.05
N LEU A 216 4.94 -1.90 -15.09
CA LEU A 216 5.41 -1.08 -16.21
C LEU A 216 6.91 -1.22 -16.43
N ARG A 217 7.72 -1.33 -15.37
CA ARG A 217 9.16 -1.60 -15.50
C ARG A 217 9.43 -2.91 -16.23
N ARG A 218 8.66 -3.98 -15.95
CA ARG A 218 8.76 -5.25 -16.68
C ARG A 218 8.25 -5.12 -18.11
N LEU A 219 7.11 -4.49 -18.29
CA LEU A 219 6.49 -4.31 -19.61
C LEU A 219 7.38 -3.50 -20.56
N LEU A 220 8.05 -2.46 -20.08
CA LEU A 220 8.97 -1.66 -20.90
C LEU A 220 10.18 -2.48 -21.37
N VAL A 221 10.76 -3.32 -20.51
CA VAL A 221 11.83 -4.24 -20.91
C VAL A 221 11.32 -5.24 -21.96
N THR A 222 10.14 -5.83 -21.75
CA THR A 222 9.52 -6.73 -22.72
C THR A 222 9.23 -6.03 -24.04
N ALA A 223 8.80 -4.77 -24.01
CA ALA A 223 8.53 -3.96 -25.19
C ALA A 223 9.83 -3.69 -25.98
N ASP A 224 10.95 -3.37 -25.31
CA ASP A 224 12.25 -3.22 -25.97
C ASP A 224 12.68 -4.53 -26.65
N VAL A 225 12.51 -5.69 -25.99
CA VAL A 225 12.81 -7.00 -26.61
C VAL A 225 11.94 -7.27 -27.84
N ALA A 226 10.63 -7.07 -27.74
CA ALA A 226 9.71 -7.27 -28.85
C ALA A 226 9.99 -6.30 -30.02
N ALA A 227 10.36 -5.06 -29.70
CA ALA A 227 10.74 -4.06 -30.68
C ALA A 227 12.04 -4.45 -31.39
N ALA A 228 13.06 -4.92 -30.68
CA ALA A 228 14.30 -5.41 -31.29
C ALA A 228 14.02 -6.53 -32.30
N MET A 229 13.24 -7.55 -31.91
CA MET A 229 12.84 -8.64 -32.80
C MET A 229 12.06 -8.15 -34.02
N SER A 230 11.19 -7.15 -33.83
CA SER A 230 10.38 -6.57 -34.90
C SER A 230 11.21 -5.75 -35.89
N VAL A 231 12.26 -5.07 -35.41
CA VAL A 231 13.22 -4.36 -36.27
C VAL A 231 13.98 -5.37 -37.11
N GLU A 232 14.50 -6.44 -36.51
CA GLU A 232 15.20 -7.49 -37.26
C GLU A 232 14.30 -8.14 -38.31
N ALA A 233 13.07 -8.54 -37.93
CA ALA A 233 12.13 -9.23 -38.82
C ALA A 233 11.69 -8.36 -40.01
N GLN A 234 11.65 -7.04 -39.85
CA GLN A 234 11.28 -6.09 -40.90
C GLN A 234 12.49 -5.57 -41.69
N LEU A 235 13.70 -6.09 -41.44
CA LEU A 235 14.94 -5.61 -42.07
C LEU A 235 15.14 -4.10 -41.84
N GLY A 236 14.84 -3.61 -40.63
CA GLY A 236 15.03 -2.23 -40.21
C GLY A 236 16.46 -1.93 -39.76
N THR A 237 16.88 -0.67 -39.83
CA THR A 237 18.25 -0.25 -39.47
C THR A 237 18.42 0.07 -37.98
N ASP A 238 19.54 -0.34 -37.39
CA ASP A 238 19.93 -0.02 -36.02
C ASP A 238 20.58 1.37 -35.87
N ALA A 239 20.91 2.03 -36.98
CA ALA A 239 21.54 3.36 -36.99
C ALA A 239 20.68 4.42 -36.28
N VAL A 240 19.35 4.31 -36.35
CA VAL A 240 18.43 5.24 -35.68
C VAL A 240 18.55 5.22 -34.16
N PHE A 241 19.11 4.15 -33.60
CA PHE A 241 19.31 4.03 -32.16
C PHE A 241 20.64 4.63 -31.71
N ALA A 242 21.50 5.14 -32.59
CA ALA A 242 22.86 5.61 -32.30
C ALA A 242 22.94 6.65 -31.16
N ALA A 243 23.98 6.56 -30.32
CA ALA A 243 24.00 7.24 -29.02
C ALA A 243 24.19 8.75 -29.16
N ASP A 244 24.91 9.16 -30.18
CA ASP A 244 25.03 10.56 -30.61
C ASP A 244 23.69 11.15 -31.06
N LEU A 245 22.92 10.43 -31.86
CA LEU A 245 21.57 10.84 -32.26
C LEU A 245 20.65 10.99 -31.04
N GLN A 246 20.67 10.03 -30.12
CA GLN A 246 19.85 10.12 -28.90
C GLN A 246 20.24 11.32 -28.02
N ARG A 247 21.54 11.65 -27.93
CA ARG A 247 22.02 12.81 -27.15
C ARG A 247 21.55 14.16 -27.70
N LEU A 248 21.11 14.25 -28.95
CA LEU A 248 20.53 15.48 -29.51
C LEU A 248 19.19 15.84 -28.83
N ARG A 249 18.52 14.89 -28.18
CA ARG A 249 17.27 15.11 -27.43
C ARG A 249 17.47 14.69 -25.96
N PRO A 250 17.31 15.59 -24.97
CA PRO A 250 17.59 15.29 -23.57
C PRO A 250 16.46 14.51 -22.88
N HIS A 251 15.96 13.44 -23.51
CA HIS A 251 14.92 12.57 -22.96
C HIS A 251 15.53 11.26 -22.42
N PRO A 252 15.58 11.06 -21.09
CA PRO A 252 16.28 9.92 -20.51
C PRO A 252 15.66 8.57 -20.88
N GLY A 253 14.32 8.48 -20.94
CA GLY A 253 13.62 7.24 -21.34
C GLY A 253 13.90 6.85 -22.80
N GLN A 254 13.97 7.82 -23.70
CA GLN A 254 14.31 7.61 -25.11
C GLN A 254 15.74 7.06 -25.23
N ALA A 255 16.70 7.68 -24.54
CA ALA A 255 18.09 7.24 -24.54
C ALA A 255 18.26 5.82 -23.96
N ALA A 256 17.53 5.49 -22.89
CA ALA A 256 17.56 4.17 -22.26
C ALA A 256 17.03 3.08 -23.20
N SER A 257 15.84 3.27 -23.80
CA SER A 257 15.26 2.31 -24.73
C SER A 257 16.15 2.09 -25.96
N ALA A 258 16.67 3.17 -26.57
CA ALA A 258 17.58 3.07 -27.70
C ALA A 258 18.90 2.34 -27.35
N ALA A 259 19.42 2.52 -26.14
CA ALA A 259 20.58 1.77 -25.67
C ALA A 259 20.28 0.28 -25.51
N ASN A 260 19.12 -0.08 -24.94
CA ASN A 260 18.66 -1.46 -24.83
C ASN A 260 18.50 -2.11 -26.20
N LEU A 261 17.80 -1.44 -27.13
CA LEU A 261 17.60 -1.94 -28.50
C LEU A 261 18.91 -2.20 -29.21
N ARG A 262 19.88 -1.28 -29.12
CA ARG A 262 21.20 -1.48 -29.73
C ARG A 262 21.94 -2.67 -29.11
N ALA A 263 21.84 -2.85 -27.79
CA ALA A 263 22.45 -3.99 -27.12
C ALA A 263 21.81 -5.32 -27.54
N LEU A 264 20.48 -5.35 -27.72
CA LEU A 264 19.72 -6.53 -28.11
C LEU A 264 20.01 -6.99 -29.54
N VAL A 265 20.16 -6.06 -30.49
CA VAL A 265 20.44 -6.40 -31.91
C VAL A 265 21.94 -6.49 -32.23
N ALA A 266 22.81 -6.23 -31.25
CA ALA A 266 24.25 -6.28 -31.44
C ALA A 266 24.70 -7.68 -31.88
N GLY A 267 25.42 -7.76 -32.99
CA GLY A 267 25.92 -9.02 -33.54
C GLY A 267 24.87 -9.88 -34.25
N SER A 268 23.66 -9.36 -34.50
CA SER A 268 22.64 -10.06 -35.26
C SER A 268 23.04 -10.30 -36.72
N ALA A 269 22.94 -11.56 -37.16
CA ALA A 269 23.11 -11.93 -38.57
C ALA A 269 21.98 -11.39 -39.47
N ILE A 270 20.76 -11.23 -38.92
CA ILE A 270 19.64 -10.65 -39.66
C ILE A 270 19.93 -9.18 -39.93
N MET A 271 20.35 -8.43 -38.91
CA MET A 271 20.76 -7.02 -39.04
C MET A 271 21.91 -6.85 -40.05
N ALA A 272 22.89 -7.76 -40.03
CA ALA A 272 24.00 -7.72 -40.98
C ALA A 272 23.58 -8.00 -42.43
N SER A 273 22.53 -8.80 -42.66
CA SER A 273 22.13 -9.28 -43.99
C SER A 273 21.64 -8.17 -44.95
N HIS A 274 21.20 -7.04 -44.40
CA HIS A 274 20.64 -5.91 -45.15
C HIS A 274 21.32 -4.58 -44.79
N ARG A 275 22.46 -4.63 -44.09
CA ARG A 275 23.23 -3.44 -43.75
C ARG A 275 23.82 -2.82 -45.01
N THR A 276 23.42 -1.60 -45.32
CA THR A 276 24.00 -0.82 -46.42
C THR A 276 25.39 -0.29 -46.04
N PRO A 277 26.32 -0.11 -47.01
CA PRO A 277 27.64 0.45 -46.75
C PRO A 277 27.65 1.94 -46.37
N GLU A 278 26.52 2.64 -46.51
CA GLU A 278 26.33 4.06 -46.18
C GLU A 278 26.10 4.30 -44.69
#